data_AF-A0AA37W3I7-F1
#
_entry.id   AF-A0AA37W3I7-F1
#
_cell.length_a   1.000
_cell.length_b   1.000
_cell.length_c   1.000
_cell.angle_alpha   90.00
_cell.angle_beta   90.00
_cell.angle_gamma   90.00
#
_symmetry.space_group_name_H-M   'P 1'
#
loop_
_entity.id
_entity.type
_entity.pdbx_description
1 polymer ?
#
loop_
_entity_poly.entity_id
_entity_poly.type
_entity_poly.pdbx_seq_one_letter_code
_entity_poly.pdbx_strand_id
1 'polypeptide(L)'
;MFLHGNPTSSYLWRNVMPYLQGKGRLIAMDMIGLGDSKKLDNTHESSKYTFALLEALGVNSNVTLVLHDWGSGVGFNWANTHRDAVKAIALMEAIVTDFPTWDDFLKDLHGPISTLRSAEGEKMVLDDNFFIETILPATISRQLTQKEHDEYRRPFINPGRIAVQF
;
A
#
# COMPACT_ATOMS: atom_id res chain seq x y z
N MET A 1 -12.80 4.85 -3.57
CA MET A 1 -11.47 4.39 -3.96
C MET A 1 -10.80 3.80 -2.72
N PHE A 2 -10.38 2.54 -2.78
CA PHE A 2 -9.70 1.86 -1.67
C PHE A 2 -8.21 1.75 -2.00
N LEU A 3 -7.36 2.34 -1.17
CA LEU A 3 -5.90 2.32 -1.33
C LEU A 3 -5.28 1.55 -0.17
N HIS A 4 -4.67 0.42 -0.50
CA HIS A 4 -3.93 -0.43 0.44
C HIS A 4 -2.54 0.13 0.70
N GLY A 5 -1.76 -0.54 1.57
CA GLY A 5 -0.35 -0.19 1.80
C GLY A 5 0.59 -1.38 1.62
N ASN A 6 1.77 -1.30 2.22
CA ASN A 6 2.81 -2.31 2.11
C ASN A 6 2.65 -3.43 3.17
N PRO A 7 2.85 -4.72 2.86
CA PRO A 7 3.10 -5.35 1.55
C PRO A 7 1.82 -5.89 0.89
N THR A 8 0.68 -5.26 1.16
CA THR A 8 -0.65 -5.78 0.78
C THR A 8 -1.01 -5.46 -0.67
N SER A 9 -2.25 -5.77 -1.05
CA SER A 9 -2.84 -5.51 -2.38
C SER A 9 -4.32 -5.13 -2.22
N SER A 10 -5.04 -4.94 -3.32
CA SER A 10 -6.51 -4.81 -3.32
C SER A 10 -7.21 -5.95 -2.58
N TYR A 11 -6.57 -7.12 -2.47
CA TYR A 11 -7.05 -8.26 -1.70
C TYR A 11 -7.33 -7.91 -0.24
N LEU A 12 -6.64 -6.92 0.35
CA LEU A 12 -6.89 -6.39 1.69
C LEU A 12 -8.37 -6.02 1.89
N TRP A 13 -9.01 -5.47 0.85
CA TRP A 13 -10.36 -4.92 0.91
C TRP A 13 -11.46 -5.95 0.65
N ARG A 14 -11.12 -7.22 0.39
CA ARG A 14 -12.06 -8.28 0.01
C ARG A 14 -13.21 -8.52 1.01
N ASN A 15 -12.94 -8.27 2.30
CA ASN A 15 -13.91 -8.45 3.38
C ASN A 15 -14.54 -7.11 3.83
N VAL A 16 -14.18 -6.00 3.20
CA VAL A 16 -14.75 -4.66 3.48
C VAL A 16 -15.70 -4.24 2.36
N MET A 17 -15.27 -4.36 1.10
CA MET A 17 -16.04 -3.96 -0.07
C MET A 17 -17.44 -4.60 -0.18
N PRO A 18 -17.66 -5.88 0.20
CA PRO A 18 -18.99 -6.48 0.16
C PRO A 18 -20.04 -5.71 0.98
N TYR A 19 -19.66 -5.12 2.11
CA TYR A 19 -20.57 -4.33 2.96
C TYR A 19 -20.95 -2.97 2.37
N LEU A 20 -20.27 -2.56 1.28
CA LEU A 20 -20.47 -1.29 0.60
C LEU A 20 -21.12 -1.46 -0.77
N GLN A 21 -21.55 -2.68 -1.12
CA GLN A 21 -22.28 -2.94 -2.35
C GLN A 21 -23.53 -2.05 -2.46
N GLY A 22 -23.77 -1.52 -3.65
CA GLY A 22 -24.88 -0.59 -3.92
C GLY A 22 -24.69 0.83 -3.38
N LYS A 23 -23.61 1.13 -2.63
CA LYS A 23 -23.34 2.48 -2.10
C LYS A 23 -22.52 3.37 -3.05
N GLY A 24 -22.16 2.84 -4.22
CA GLY A 24 -21.42 3.55 -5.27
C GLY A 24 -20.57 2.62 -6.12
N ARG A 25 -19.76 3.20 -7.01
CA ARG A 25 -18.75 2.47 -7.77
C ARG A 25 -17.56 2.16 -6.86
N LEU A 26 -17.42 0.90 -6.47
CA LEU A 26 -16.31 0.45 -5.62
C LEU A 26 -15.10 0.13 -6.49
N ILE A 27 -13.97 0.77 -6.22
CA ILE A 27 -12.71 0.60 -6.96
C ILE A 27 -11.60 0.36 -5.93
N ALA A 28 -10.98 -0.81 -5.99
CA ALA A 28 -9.73 -1.14 -5.32
C ALA A 28 -8.71 -1.48 -6.40
N MET A 29 -7.48 -1.00 -6.23
CA MET A 29 -6.38 -1.26 -7.17
C MET A 29 -5.22 -1.90 -6.44
N ASP A 30 -4.38 -2.60 -7.21
CA ASP A 30 -3.04 -2.96 -6.75
C ASP A 30 -2.10 -1.82 -7.12
N MET A 31 -1.44 -1.22 -6.14
CA MET A 31 -0.43 -0.19 -6.37
C MET A 31 0.75 -0.76 -7.15
N ILE A 32 1.41 0.08 -7.94
CA ILE A 32 2.57 -0.36 -8.74
C ILE A 32 3.65 -0.96 -7.82
N GLY A 33 4.27 -2.06 -8.23
CA GLY A 33 5.16 -2.82 -7.36
C GLY A 33 4.46 -3.81 -6.42
N LEU A 34 3.15 -3.74 -6.22
CA LEU A 34 2.40 -4.60 -5.29
C LEU A 34 1.31 -5.39 -6.03
N GLY A 35 0.75 -6.42 -5.38
CA GLY A 35 -0.31 -7.27 -5.95
C GLY A 35 0.00 -7.77 -7.36
N ASP A 36 -0.99 -7.81 -8.24
CA ASP A 36 -0.82 -8.21 -9.65
C ASP A 36 -0.32 -7.08 -10.56
N SER A 37 -0.14 -5.87 -10.01
CA SER A 37 0.44 -4.75 -10.77
C SER A 37 1.91 -4.99 -11.11
N LYS A 38 2.36 -4.35 -12.21
CA LYS A 38 3.72 -4.49 -12.72
C LYS A 38 4.75 -4.16 -11.63
N LYS A 39 5.79 -4.99 -11.53
CA LYS A 39 6.97 -4.77 -10.70
C LYS A 39 7.95 -3.93 -11.50
N LEU A 40 8.28 -2.74 -11.01
CA LEU A 40 9.22 -1.82 -11.63
C LEU A 40 10.53 -1.86 -10.85
N ASP A 41 11.65 -1.59 -11.53
CA ASP A 41 12.97 -1.50 -10.89
C ASP A 41 13.08 -0.27 -9.97
N ASN A 42 12.21 0.73 -10.15
CA ASN A 42 12.09 1.89 -9.28
C ASN A 42 10.62 2.08 -8.84
N THR A 43 10.38 2.02 -7.53
CA THR A 43 9.04 2.02 -6.94
C THR A 43 8.56 3.39 -6.46
N HIS A 44 9.40 4.44 -6.56
CA HIS A 44 9.06 5.80 -6.10
C HIS A 44 7.94 6.49 -6.92
N GLU A 45 7.48 5.88 -8.02
CA GLU A 45 6.47 6.46 -8.90
C GLU A 45 5.03 6.04 -8.58
N SER A 46 4.75 5.46 -7.40
CA SER A 46 3.40 4.92 -7.12
C SER A 46 2.27 5.94 -7.27
N SER A 47 2.49 7.19 -6.86
CA SER A 47 1.49 8.25 -7.03
C SER A 47 1.15 8.51 -8.50
N LYS A 48 2.16 8.54 -9.38
CA LYS A 48 1.99 8.79 -10.83
C LYS A 48 1.07 7.75 -11.47
N TYR A 49 1.30 6.46 -11.18
CA TYR A 49 0.47 5.38 -11.73
C TYR A 49 -0.94 5.36 -11.12
N THR A 50 -1.08 5.62 -9.83
CA THR A 50 -2.39 5.74 -9.19
C THR A 50 -3.20 6.88 -9.81
N PHE A 51 -2.60 8.04 -10.04
CA PHE A 51 -3.30 9.20 -10.59
C PHE A 51 -3.73 8.94 -12.04
N ALA A 52 -2.83 8.38 -12.85
CA ALA A 52 -3.14 7.99 -14.22
C ALA A 52 -4.27 6.96 -14.30
N LEU A 53 -4.32 6.00 -13.36
CA LEU A 53 -5.43 5.05 -13.28
C LEU A 53 -6.75 5.75 -12.92
N LEU A 54 -6.74 6.65 -11.93
CA LEU A 54 -7.95 7.39 -11.53
C LEU A 54 -8.49 8.23 -12.68
N GLU A 55 -7.61 8.90 -13.42
CA GLU A 55 -7.96 9.64 -14.63
C GLU A 55 -8.56 8.72 -15.70
N ALA A 56 -7.88 7.61 -16.03
CA ALA A 56 -8.35 6.64 -17.02
C ALA A 56 -9.69 5.99 -16.66
N LEU A 57 -9.99 5.86 -15.36
CA LEU A 57 -11.27 5.35 -14.87
C LEU A 57 -12.35 6.44 -14.76
N GLY A 58 -12.05 7.70 -15.06
CA GLY A 58 -12.98 8.83 -14.95
C GLY A 58 -13.33 9.17 -13.49
N VAL A 59 -12.42 8.93 -12.56
CA VAL A 59 -12.61 9.23 -11.14
C VAL A 59 -12.21 10.68 -10.90
N ASN A 60 -13.17 11.60 -11.06
CA ASN A 60 -12.92 13.05 -11.06
C ASN A 60 -13.93 13.87 -10.23
N SER A 61 -14.94 13.24 -9.62
CA SER A 61 -15.94 13.93 -8.79
C SER A 61 -16.60 12.98 -7.79
N ASN A 62 -17.07 13.53 -6.67
CA ASN A 62 -17.79 12.80 -5.61
C ASN A 62 -17.05 11.56 -5.08
N VAL A 63 -15.73 11.67 -4.92
CA VAL A 63 -14.83 10.57 -4.59
C VAL A 63 -14.72 10.40 -3.08
N THR A 64 -15.12 9.24 -2.56
CA THR A 64 -14.76 8.81 -1.20
C THR A 64 -13.47 8.01 -1.24
N LEU A 65 -12.44 8.49 -0.54
CA LEU A 65 -11.18 7.77 -0.34
C LEU A 65 -11.26 6.90 0.91
N VAL A 66 -10.77 5.66 0.83
CA VAL A 66 -10.61 4.73 1.95
C VAL A 66 -9.14 4.32 1.98
N LEU A 67 -8.43 4.76 3.01
CA LEU A 67 -6.96 4.83 3.02
C LEU A 67 -6.37 3.98 4.16
N HIS A 68 -5.28 3.26 3.87
CA HIS A 68 -4.52 2.46 4.84
C HIS A 68 -3.02 2.49 4.53
N ASP A 69 -2.18 2.66 5.56
CA ASP A 69 -0.72 2.61 5.48
C ASP A 69 -0.19 3.52 4.34
N TRP A 70 0.72 3.08 3.46
CA TRP A 70 1.25 3.86 2.33
C TRP A 70 0.18 4.36 1.35
N GLY A 71 -0.96 3.67 1.27
CA GLY A 71 -2.11 4.12 0.50
C GLY A 71 -2.65 5.48 0.98
N SER A 72 -2.42 5.81 2.26
CA SER A 72 -2.77 7.13 2.80
C SER A 72 -1.90 8.24 2.23
N GLY A 73 -0.58 8.09 2.13
CA GLY A 73 0.30 9.09 1.53
C GLY A 73 -0.07 9.39 0.08
N VAL A 74 -0.31 8.35 -0.72
CA VAL A 74 -0.77 8.52 -2.12
C VAL A 74 -2.18 9.14 -2.19
N GLY A 75 -3.09 8.69 -1.33
CA GLY A 75 -4.46 9.20 -1.26
C GLY A 75 -4.54 10.66 -0.84
N PHE A 76 -3.78 11.07 0.17
CA PHE A 76 -3.69 12.46 0.62
C PHE A 76 -3.06 13.36 -0.45
N ASN A 77 -2.02 12.88 -1.14
CA ASN A 77 -1.45 13.61 -2.27
C ASN A 77 -2.50 13.83 -3.39
N TRP A 78 -3.27 12.79 -3.74
CA TRP A 78 -4.34 12.92 -4.72
C TRP A 78 -5.43 13.90 -4.26
N ALA A 79 -5.89 13.77 -3.02
CA ALA A 79 -6.89 14.66 -2.43
C ALA A 79 -6.42 16.13 -2.42
N ASN A 80 -5.16 16.37 -2.09
CA ASN A 80 -4.58 17.72 -2.04
C ASN A 80 -4.55 18.40 -3.42
N THR A 81 -4.43 17.62 -4.50
CA THR A 81 -4.41 18.11 -5.88
C THR A 81 -5.79 18.11 -6.56
N HIS A 82 -6.78 17.42 -5.98
CA HIS A 82 -8.13 17.24 -6.54
C HIS A 82 -9.23 17.56 -5.52
N ARG A 83 -9.07 18.66 -4.75
CA ARG A 83 -9.92 18.97 -3.59
C ARG A 83 -11.42 18.99 -3.91
N ASP A 84 -11.79 19.57 -5.04
CA ASP A 84 -13.20 19.67 -5.47
C ASP A 84 -13.81 18.31 -5.86
N ALA A 85 -12.97 17.31 -6.18
CA ALA A 85 -13.42 15.97 -6.49
C ALA A 85 -13.72 15.14 -5.24
N VAL A 86 -13.14 15.50 -4.09
CA VAL A 86 -13.20 14.70 -2.85
C VAL A 86 -14.52 14.94 -2.14
N LYS A 87 -15.28 13.85 -1.94
CA LYS A 87 -16.49 13.85 -1.11
C LYS A 87 -16.15 13.63 0.37
N ALA A 88 -15.31 12.65 0.65
CA ALA A 88 -15.00 12.19 1.99
C ALA A 88 -13.70 11.38 2.02
N ILE A 89 -13.07 11.31 3.19
CA ILE A 89 -11.91 10.46 3.46
C ILE A 89 -12.21 9.62 4.70
N ALA A 90 -12.09 8.30 4.57
CA ALA A 90 -12.00 7.36 5.67
C ALA A 90 -10.58 6.81 5.73
N LEU A 91 -9.97 6.74 6.91
CA LEU A 91 -8.59 6.31 7.11
C LEU A 91 -8.46 5.36 8.30
N MET A 92 -7.46 4.48 8.27
CA MET A 92 -7.07 3.60 9.36
C MET A 92 -5.57 3.26 9.23
N GLU A 93 -4.82 3.26 10.32
CA GLU A 93 -3.35 3.07 10.31
C GLU A 93 -2.67 3.90 9.20
N ALA A 94 -2.98 5.21 9.16
CA ALA A 94 -2.54 6.11 8.10
C ALA A 94 -1.32 6.95 8.51
N ILE A 95 -0.48 7.28 7.54
CA ILE A 95 0.64 8.21 7.67
C ILE A 95 0.08 9.62 7.51
N VAL A 96 -0.37 10.22 8.61
CA VAL A 96 -1.07 11.52 8.62
C VAL A 96 -0.14 12.74 8.75
N THR A 97 1.15 12.52 8.94
CA THR A 97 2.17 13.57 9.03
C THR A 97 3.37 13.19 8.18
N ASP A 98 4.11 14.19 7.73
CA ASP A 98 5.44 13.99 7.19
C ASP A 98 6.50 13.93 8.30
N PHE A 99 7.68 13.46 7.91
CA PHE A 99 8.89 13.47 8.72
C PHE A 99 9.99 14.16 7.90
N PRO A 100 10.10 15.50 7.99
CA PRO A 100 10.95 16.30 7.11
C PRO A 100 12.42 15.89 7.15
N THR A 101 12.88 15.45 8.32
CA THR A 101 14.23 14.93 8.51
C THR A 101 14.20 13.55 9.14
N TRP A 102 15.33 12.83 9.04
CA TRP A 102 15.51 11.54 9.71
C TRP A 102 15.36 11.66 11.24
N ASP A 103 15.78 12.79 11.82
CA ASP A 103 15.70 13.02 13.27
C ASP A 103 14.27 13.24 13.76
N ASP A 104 13.36 13.66 12.86
CA ASP A 104 11.93 13.79 13.14
C ASP A 104 11.20 12.43 13.10
N PHE A 105 11.78 11.45 12.42
CA PHE A 105 11.21 10.10 12.31
C PHE A 105 11.26 9.36 13.66
N LEU A 106 10.35 8.41 13.85
CA LEU A 106 10.21 7.65 15.10
C LEU A 106 11.54 6.96 15.48
N LYS A 107 12.15 7.42 16.57
CA LYS A 107 13.50 7.00 17.01
C LYS A 107 13.62 5.49 17.20
N ASP A 108 12.58 4.86 17.75
CA ASP A 108 12.56 3.41 17.96
C ASP A 108 12.59 2.61 16.64
N LEU A 109 12.22 3.24 15.53
CA LEU A 109 12.26 2.65 14.20
C LEU A 109 13.55 2.99 13.44
N HIS A 110 14.44 3.83 13.97
CA HIS A 110 15.69 4.20 13.29
C HIS A 110 16.56 2.97 12.99
N GLY A 111 16.80 2.13 13.99
CA GLY A 111 17.57 0.89 13.84
C GLY A 111 16.93 -0.07 12.83
N PRO A 112 15.68 -0.52 13.05
CA PRO A 112 14.98 -1.41 12.12
C PRO A 112 14.96 -0.90 10.67
N ILE A 113 14.63 0.37 10.44
CA ILE A 113 14.61 0.93 9.08
C ILE A 113 16.02 1.04 8.48
N SER A 114 17.03 1.39 9.29
CA SER A 114 18.42 1.43 8.80
C SER A 114 18.90 0.04 8.38
N THR A 115 18.54 -1.00 9.13
CA THR A 115 18.80 -2.39 8.75
C THR A 115 18.07 -2.74 7.45
N LEU A 116 16.80 -2.39 7.31
CA LEU A 116 16.05 -2.64 6.07
C LEU A 116 16.63 -1.92 4.84
N ARG A 117 17.32 -0.78 5.03
CA ARG A 117 18.00 -0.01 3.98
C ARG A 117 19.45 -0.44 3.72
N SER A 118 19.95 -1.47 4.42
CA SER A 118 21.28 -2.05 4.21
C SER A 118 21.28 -3.11 3.10
N ALA A 119 22.47 -3.58 2.69
CA ALA A 119 22.59 -4.68 1.74
C ALA A 119 21.99 -5.99 2.30
N GLU A 120 22.12 -6.21 3.61
CA GLU A 120 21.46 -7.31 4.30
C GLU A 120 19.93 -7.15 4.28
N GLY A 121 19.43 -5.93 4.48
CA GLY A 121 18.02 -5.61 4.37
C GLY A 121 17.45 -5.83 2.97
N GLU A 122 18.21 -5.45 1.94
CA GLU A 122 17.86 -5.71 0.54
C GLU A 122 17.69 -7.22 0.30
N LYS A 123 18.63 -8.03 0.80
CA LYS A 123 18.50 -9.49 0.74
C LYS A 123 17.26 -10.00 1.47
N MET A 124 17.00 -9.55 2.71
CA MET A 124 15.81 -9.95 3.47
C MET A 124 14.52 -9.64 2.69
N VAL A 125 14.48 -8.50 2.02
CA VAL A 125 13.32 -8.08 1.24
C VAL A 125 13.16 -8.91 -0.04
N LEU A 126 14.25 -9.09 -0.81
CA LEU A 126 14.20 -9.67 -2.16
C LEU A 126 14.24 -11.19 -2.18
N ASP A 127 15.01 -11.80 -1.28
CA ASP A 127 15.24 -13.24 -1.25
C ASP A 127 14.31 -13.93 -0.26
N ASP A 128 14.11 -13.33 0.92
CA ASP A 128 13.37 -13.96 2.02
C ASP A 128 11.90 -13.53 2.10
N ASN A 129 11.43 -12.64 1.21
CA ASN A 129 10.08 -12.07 1.23
C ASN A 129 9.70 -11.55 2.63
N PHE A 130 10.66 -10.93 3.33
CA PHE A 130 10.57 -10.60 4.76
C PHE A 130 9.26 -9.91 5.16
N PHE A 131 8.76 -8.99 4.34
CA PHE A 131 7.51 -8.30 4.65
C PHE A 131 6.28 -9.23 4.65
N ILE A 132 6.23 -10.23 3.76
CA ILE A 132 5.10 -11.15 3.66
C ILE A 132 5.25 -12.31 4.64
N GLU A 133 6.46 -12.83 4.81
CA GLU A 133 6.70 -14.01 5.65
C GLU A 133 6.83 -13.66 7.13
N THR A 134 7.31 -12.45 7.46
CA THR A 134 7.59 -12.05 8.85
C THR A 134 6.70 -10.91 9.31
N ILE A 135 6.68 -9.78 8.59
CA ILE A 135 6.00 -8.56 9.08
C ILE A 135 4.47 -8.75 9.03
N LEU A 136 3.92 -9.12 7.89
CA LEU A 136 2.47 -9.22 7.71
C LEU A 136 1.80 -10.16 8.73
N PRO A 137 2.33 -11.37 9.05
CA PRO A 137 1.75 -12.22 10.10
C PRO A 137 1.91 -11.66 11.51
N ALA A 138 2.95 -10.85 11.76
CA ALA A 138 3.22 -10.26 13.07
C ALA A 138 2.38 -9.00 13.36
N THR A 139 1.90 -8.29 12.32
CA THR A 139 1.22 -7.01 12.45
C THR A 139 -0.30 -7.09 12.27
N ILE A 140 -0.89 -8.29 12.34
CA ILE A 140 -2.33 -8.50 12.17
C ILE A 140 -2.94 -9.15 13.42
N SER A 141 -4.18 -8.77 13.74
CA SER A 141 -4.87 -9.25 14.95
C SER A 141 -5.41 -10.68 14.86
N ARG A 142 -5.28 -11.33 13.69
CA ARG A 142 -5.73 -12.70 13.47
C ARG A 142 -4.75 -13.45 12.59
N GLN A 143 -4.76 -14.77 12.69
CA GLN A 143 -4.01 -15.59 11.76
C GLN A 143 -4.64 -15.56 10.37
N LEU A 144 -3.80 -15.48 9.33
CA LEU A 144 -4.21 -15.71 7.96
C LEU A 144 -4.40 -17.22 7.75
N THR A 145 -5.42 -17.59 6.99
CA THR A 145 -5.47 -18.95 6.43
C THR A 145 -4.34 -19.13 5.43
N GLN A 146 -3.95 -20.37 5.15
CA GLN A 146 -2.93 -20.68 4.14
C GLN A 146 -3.25 -20.01 2.80
N LYS A 147 -4.51 -20.09 2.36
CA LYS A 147 -4.99 -19.46 1.13
C LYS A 147 -4.80 -17.94 1.11
N GLU A 148 -5.04 -17.28 2.24
CA GLU A 148 -4.90 -15.83 2.33
C GLU A 148 -3.44 -15.40 2.33
N HIS A 149 -2.57 -16.16 3.02
CA HIS A 149 -1.14 -15.90 3.02
C HIS A 149 -0.51 -16.17 1.67
N ASP A 150 -0.89 -17.28 1.03
CA ASP A 150 -0.50 -17.63 -0.34
C ASP A 150 -0.89 -16.55 -1.33
N GLU A 151 -2.06 -15.91 -1.18
CA GLU A 151 -2.49 -14.84 -2.08
C GLU A 151 -1.59 -13.60 -1.97
N TYR A 152 -1.14 -13.24 -0.76
CA TYR A 152 -0.17 -12.15 -0.61
C TYR A 152 1.23 -12.54 -1.10
N ARG A 153 1.63 -13.81 -0.96
CA ARG A 153 2.91 -14.34 -1.45
C ARG A 153 2.97 -14.43 -2.97
N ARG A 154 1.85 -14.81 -3.60
CA ARG A 154 1.75 -15.17 -5.03
C ARG A 154 2.47 -14.21 -5.99
N PRO A 155 2.38 -12.87 -5.84
CA PRO A 155 3.06 -11.96 -6.75
C PRO A 155 4.59 -11.94 -6.67
N PHE A 156 5.16 -12.50 -5.59
CA PHE A 156 6.56 -12.38 -5.20
C PHE A 156 7.27 -13.75 -5.09
N ILE A 157 6.69 -14.79 -5.71
CA ILE A 157 7.30 -16.14 -5.74
C ILE A 157 8.62 -16.17 -6.53
N ASN A 158 8.76 -15.28 -7.51
CA ASN A 158 9.99 -15.21 -8.30
C ASN A 158 10.96 -14.18 -7.67
N PRO A 159 12.22 -14.59 -7.38
CA PRO A 159 13.24 -13.69 -6.84
C PRO A 159 13.43 -12.43 -7.69
N GLY A 160 13.76 -11.30 -7.05
CA GLY A 160 14.01 -10.01 -7.70
C GLY A 160 12.75 -9.19 -8.04
N ARG A 161 11.57 -9.61 -7.59
CA ARG A 161 10.32 -8.83 -7.71
C ARG A 161 10.08 -8.06 -6.41
N ILE A 162 10.34 -6.76 -6.45
CA ILE A 162 10.32 -5.85 -5.30
C ILE A 162 8.96 -5.86 -4.60
N ALA A 163 8.96 -6.01 -3.27
CA ALA A 163 7.79 -5.93 -2.40
C ALA A 163 7.84 -4.73 -1.43
N VAL A 164 8.55 -3.64 -1.76
CA VAL A 164 8.69 -2.49 -0.86
C VAL A 164 8.84 -1.16 -1.60
N GLN A 165 8.13 -0.15 -1.08
CA GLN A 165 8.36 1.27 -1.33
C GLN A 165 9.07 1.82 -0.08
N PHE A 166 10.32 2.28 -0.21
CA PHE A 166 11.10 2.89 0.89
C PHE A 166 11.31 4.39 0.68
#